data_AF-A8VSY7-F1
#
_entry.id   AF-A8VSY7-F1
#
_cell.length_a   1.000
_cell.length_b   1.000
_cell.length_c   1.000
_cell.angle_alpha   90.00
_cell.angle_beta   90.00
_cell.angle_gamma   90.00
#
_symmetry.space_group_name_H-M   'P 1'
#
loop_
_entity.id
_entity.type
_entity.pdbx_description
1 polymer ?
#
loop_
_entity_poly.entity_id
_entity_poly.type
_entity_poly.pdbx_seq_one_letter_code
_entity_poly.pdbx_strand_id
1 'polypeptide(L)'
;HVWDLSKIGEDQSAEDAEDGPPELLFIHGGHTAKISDFSWNPNEAWVVCSVSEDNILQVWQMADNIYNEVEEDTPAEMVERPM
;
A
#
# COMPACT_ATOMS: atom_id res chain seq x y z
N HIS A 1 3.88 2.45 7.84
CA HIS A 1 4.33 2.30 6.44
C HIS A 1 4.09 0.87 6.00
N VAL A 2 3.80 0.67 4.71
CA VAL A 2 3.75 -0.63 4.05
C VAL A 2 4.91 -0.67 3.05
N TRP A 3 5.60 -1.79 2.98
CA TRP A 3 6.84 -1.96 2.21
C TRP A 3 6.69 -3.14 1.25
N ASP A 4 7.23 -2.99 0.05
CA ASP A 4 7.37 -4.06 -0.93
C ASP A 4 8.85 -4.40 -1.16
N LEU A 5 9.26 -5.57 -0.66
CA LEU A 5 10.65 -5.97 -0.69
C LEU A 5 11.14 -6.40 -2.08
N SER A 6 10.26 -6.66 -3.06
CA SER A 6 10.73 -6.97 -4.42
C SER A 6 11.33 -5.77 -5.13
N LYS A 7 11.04 -4.55 -4.67
CA LYS A 7 11.50 -3.29 -5.28
C LYS A 7 12.85 -2.79 -4.75
N ILE A 8 13.46 -3.52 -3.82
CA ILE A 8 14.76 -3.13 -3.26
C ILE A 8 15.81 -3.04 -4.38
N GLY A 9 16.41 -1.86 -4.51
CA GLY A 9 17.47 -1.61 -5.47
C GLY A 9 16.97 -1.25 -6.88
N GLU A 10 15.67 -1.05 -7.07
CA GLU A 10 15.16 -0.45 -8.30
C GLU A 10 15.64 1.01 -8.44
N ASP A 11 15.92 1.41 -9.68
CA ASP A 11 16.23 2.79 -10.01
C ASP A 11 14.98 3.66 -9.88
N GLN A 12 15.12 4.81 -9.24
CA GLN A 12 14.06 5.82 -9.12
C GLN A 12 14.57 7.20 -9.50
N SER A 13 13.66 8.12 -9.82
CA SER A 13 14.05 9.50 -10.11
C SER A 13 14.60 10.19 -8.86
N ALA A 14 15.34 11.29 -9.04
CA ALA A 14 15.82 12.07 -7.91
C ALA A 14 14.67 12.74 -7.13
N GLU A 15 13.53 12.98 -7.77
CA GLU A 15 12.34 13.55 -7.12
C GLU A 15 11.66 12.49 -6.25
N ASP A 16 11.46 11.27 -6.75
CA ASP A 16 10.86 10.17 -5.98
C ASP A 16 11.73 9.73 -4.79
N ALA A 17 13.06 9.78 -4.96
CA ALA A 17 14.01 9.43 -3.91
C ALA A 17 13.93 10.34 -2.66
N GLU A 18 13.40 11.56 -2.80
CA GLU A 18 13.15 12.45 -1.66
C GLU A 18 11.94 12.00 -0.82
N ASP A 19 10.99 11.29 -1.43
CA ASP A 19 9.81 10.73 -0.75
C ASP A 19 10.10 9.40 -0.07
N GLY A 20 11.09 8.63 -0.55
CA GLY A 20 11.56 7.42 0.11
C GLY A 20 12.39 6.48 -0.78
N PRO A 21 12.77 5.31 -0.26
CA PRO A 21 13.39 4.26 -1.06
C PRO A 21 12.33 3.57 -1.96
N PRO A 22 12.74 2.88 -3.04
CA PRO A 22 11.80 2.27 -4.00
C PRO A 22 10.90 1.19 -3.38
N GLU A 23 11.33 0.55 -2.29
CA GLU A 23 10.52 -0.41 -1.53
C GLU A 23 9.44 0.22 -0.64
N LEU A 24 9.37 1.56 -0.51
CA LEU A 24 8.31 2.24 0.24
C LEU A 24 7.02 2.29 -0.59
N LEU A 25 6.15 1.31 -0.39
CA LEU A 25 4.92 1.16 -1.16
C LEU A 25 3.83 2.16 -0.77
N PHE A 26 3.59 2.36 0.53
CA PHE A 26 2.47 3.19 0.99
C PHE A 26 2.65 3.77 2.40
N ILE A 27 2.21 5.01 2.57
CA ILE A 27 2.09 5.69 3.87
C ILE A 27 0.61 5.95 4.17
N HIS A 28 0.09 5.25 5.17
CA HIS A 28 -1.23 5.56 5.70
C HIS A 28 -1.18 6.79 6.63
N GLY A 29 -1.63 7.93 6.12
CA GLY A 29 -1.64 9.22 6.85
C GLY A 29 -2.90 9.51 7.66
N GLY A 30 -3.76 8.51 7.92
CA GLY A 30 -5.06 8.73 8.55
C GLY A 30 -5.04 8.98 10.07
N HIS A 31 -3.98 8.60 10.78
CA HIS A 31 -3.88 8.76 12.24
C HIS A 31 -3.20 10.07 12.64
N THR A 32 -3.77 10.77 13.62
CA THR A 32 -3.25 12.04 14.15
C THR A 32 -2.45 11.91 15.44
N ALA A 33 -2.47 10.73 16.05
CA ALA A 33 -1.65 10.38 17.21
C ALA A 33 -0.83 9.12 16.92
N LYS A 34 0.04 8.78 17.87
CA LYS A 34 0.90 7.59 17.78
C LYS A 34 0.05 6.34 17.65
N ILE A 35 0.38 5.52 16.65
CA ILE A 35 -0.21 4.20 16.45
C ILE A 35 0.25 3.30 17.59
N SER A 36 -0.71 2.70 18.29
CA SER A 36 -0.46 1.77 19.40
C SER A 36 -0.29 0.33 18.91
N ASP A 37 -1.12 -0.10 17.95
CA ASP A 37 -1.07 -1.44 17.36
C ASP A 37 -1.78 -1.48 15.99
N PHE A 38 -1.56 -2.55 15.23
CA PHE A 38 -2.27 -2.83 13.99
C PHE A 38 -2.36 -4.34 13.69
N SER A 39 -3.28 -4.73 12.82
CA SER A 39 -3.44 -6.11 12.38
C SER A 39 -3.93 -6.17 10.94
N TRP A 40 -3.37 -7.13 10.18
CA TRP A 40 -3.84 -7.48 8.85
C TRP A 40 -5.09 -8.33 8.93
N ASN A 41 -6.06 -8.08 8.05
CA ASN A 41 -7.20 -8.97 7.89
C ASN A 41 -6.74 -10.28 7.21
N PRO A 42 -6.93 -11.46 7.81
CA PRO A 42 -6.55 -12.73 7.20
C PRO A 42 -7.51 -13.20 6.09
N ASN A 43 -8.68 -12.57 5.96
CA ASN A 43 -9.73 -12.99 5.02
C ASN A 43 -9.82 -12.09 3.78
N GLU A 44 -9.35 -10.83 3.88
CA GLU A 44 -9.41 -9.86 2.79
C GLU A 44 -8.04 -9.22 2.60
N ALA A 45 -7.46 -9.42 1.42
CA ALA A 45 -6.15 -8.88 1.09
C ALA A 45 -6.14 -7.35 1.20
N TRP A 46 -5.02 -6.81 1.69
CA TRP A 46 -4.77 -5.37 1.81
C TRP A 46 -5.66 -4.60 2.79
N VAL A 47 -6.55 -5.29 3.52
CA VAL A 47 -7.35 -4.68 4.59
C VAL A 47 -6.55 -4.71 5.90
N VAL A 48 -6.43 -3.56 6.55
CA VAL A 48 -5.71 -3.38 7.81
C VAL A 48 -6.61 -2.70 8.83
N CYS A 49 -6.54 -3.15 10.08
CA CYS A 49 -7.08 -2.44 11.23
C CYS A 49 -5.92 -1.84 12.03
N SER A 50 -5.98 -0.56 12.38
CA SER A 50 -4.98 0.10 13.23
C SER A 50 -5.64 0.98 14.29
N VAL A 51 -4.99 1.09 15.44
CA VAL A 51 -5.46 1.85 16.60
C VAL A 51 -4.40 2.85 17.08
N SER A 52 -4.84 3.99 17.59
CA SER A 52 -3.97 5.08 18.05
C SER A 52 -4.25 5.50 19.50
N GLU A 53 -3.31 6.24 20.08
CA GLU A 53 -3.38 6.74 21.48
C GLU A 53 -4.48 7.82 21.71
N ASP A 54 -5.08 8.37 20.65
CA ASP A 54 -6.19 9.35 20.70
C ASP A 54 -7.58 8.71 20.53
N ASN A 55 -7.69 7.42 20.85
CA ASN A 55 -8.93 6.62 20.84
C ASN A 55 -9.54 6.40 19.44
N ILE A 56 -8.74 6.54 18.38
CA ILE A 56 -9.19 6.29 17.02
C ILE A 56 -8.84 4.85 16.60
N LEU A 57 -9.83 4.18 16.01
CA LEU A 57 -9.67 2.92 15.28
C LEU A 57 -10.00 3.18 13.82
N GLN A 58 -9.15 2.69 12.91
CA GLN A 58 -9.37 2.78 11.47
C GLN A 58 -9.28 1.40 10.85
N VAL A 59 -10.26 1.06 10.02
CA VAL A 59 -10.18 -0.05 9.07
C VAL A 59 -10.03 0.58 7.69
N TRP A 60 -8.95 0.24 7.00
CA TRP A 60 -8.59 0.86 5.73
C TRP A 60 -8.00 -0.17 4.77
N GLN A 61 -8.09 0.13 3.48
CA GLN A 61 -7.58 -0.69 2.39
C GLN A 61 -6.90 0.24 1.39
N MET A 62 -5.71 -0.15 0.93
CA MET A 62 -5.01 0.58 -0.14
C MET A 62 -5.78 0.43 -1.45
N ALA A 63 -5.75 1.47 -2.29
CA ALA A 63 -6.32 1.37 -3.63
C ALA A 63 -5.54 0.35 -4.48
N ASP A 64 -6.26 -0.34 -5.36
CA ASP A 64 -5.73 -1.45 -6.15
C ASP A 64 -4.51 -1.05 -7.01
N ASN A 65 -4.58 0.14 -7.60
CA ASN A 65 -3.52 0.72 -8.43
C ASN A 65 -2.22 1.06 -7.68
N ILE A 66 -2.19 0.95 -6.35
CA ILE A 66 -0.99 1.20 -5.55
C ILE A 66 -0.08 -0.05 -5.57
N TYR A 67 -0.67 -1.25 -5.51
CA TYR A 67 0.08 -2.51 -5.44
C TYR A 67 0.02 -3.34 -6.72
N ASN A 68 -0.95 -3.06 -7.61
CA ASN A 68 -0.99 -3.65 -8.93
C ASN A 68 -0.33 -2.70 -9.93
N GLU A 69 0.83 -3.09 -10.42
CA GLU A 69 1.37 -2.58 -11.67
C GLU A 69 0.47 -3.12 -12.78
N VAL A 70 -0.53 -2.32 -13.18
CA VAL A 70 -1.17 -2.58 -14.46
C VAL A 70 -0.06 -2.37 -15.48
N GLU A 71 0.43 -3.45 -16.08
CA GLU A 71 1.25 -3.34 -17.28
C GLU A 71 0.45 -2.47 -18.26
N GLU A 72 0.87 -1.22 -18.46
CA GLU A 72 0.22 -0.27 -19.38
C GLU A 72 0.20 -0.81 -20.84
N ASP A 73 0.83 -1.96 -21.09
CA ASP A 73 0.88 -2.68 -22.36
C ASP A 73 -0.07 -3.90 -22.46
N THR A 74 -0.93 -4.17 -21.47
CA THR A 74 -1.98 -5.20 -21.63
C THR A 74 -3.17 -4.65 -22.41
N PRO A 75 -3.47 -5.15 -23.64
CA PRO A 75 -4.66 -4.71 -24.36
C PRO A 75 -5.90 -5.03 -23.52
N ALA A 76 -6.85 -4.09 -23.48
CA ALA A 76 -8.08 -4.17 -22.68
C ALA A 76 -8.90 -5.48 -22.85
N GLU A 77 -8.64 -6.25 -23.91
CA GLU A 77 -9.26 -7.56 -24.16
C GLU A 77 -8.74 -8.70 -23.25
N MET A 78 -7.60 -8.53 -22.55
CA MET A 78 -7.02 -9.56 -21.66
C MET A 78 -7.44 -9.42 -20.19
N VAL A 79 -8.19 -8.36 -19.85
CA VAL A 79 -8.59 -8.05 -18.46
C VAL A 79 -9.83 -8.85 -18.00
N GLU A 80 -10.50 -9.59 -18.90
CA GLU A 80 -11.53 -10.55 -18.49
C GLU A 80 -10.91 -11.90 -18.10
N ARG A 81 -10.52 -12.06 -16.83
CA ARG A 81 -10.43 -13.39 -16.21
C ARG A 81 -11.72 -13.67 -15.44
N PRO A 82 -12.44 -14.77 -15.73
CA PRO A 82 -13.66 -15.11 -15.00
C PRO A 82 -13.31 -15.61 -13.59
N MET A 83 -14.27 -15.44 -12.67
CA MET A 83 -14.28 -15.99 -11.30
C MET A 83 -14.09 -17.51 -11.28
#